data_AF-A0A7V7E052-F1
#
_entry.id   AF-A0A7V7E052-F1
#
_cell.length_a   1.000
_cell.length_b   1.000
_cell.length_c   1.000
_cell.angle_alpha   90.00
_cell.angle_beta   90.00
_cell.angle_gamma   90.00
#
_symmetry.space_group_name_H-M   'P 1'
#
loop_
_entity.id
_entity.type
_entity.pdbx_description
1 polymer ?
#
loop_
_entity_poly.entity_id
_entity_poly.type
_entity_poly.pdbx_seq_one_letter_code
_entity_poly.pdbx_strand_id
1 'polypeptide(L)'
;MNKQRGTFFIYAIVISSILISGCHATAPSIDERRGFKSKTRMTRAEQIAQELIHTGLKPAYPSDATCPEVSSFFGDRTRYDGSLRTLRSNNGYHGGMDISLPAGTPLVAIADGTVIQTARGGRLVGIKIALQHSPEDTGLPVWIYSKYQHLDEFPGLKVGDRVKMGDMIGLSGRTGTVGSHYGSSGYPHLHLNIYMSKSKNYQINESDQILRLENRKYLDPLSVYYGKELDSHAIKALPEKEKILSIPFMTTDGLVTPLQTKFIWPVLCNPQ
;
A
#
# COMPACT_ATOMS: atom_id res chain seq x y z
N MET A 1 48.60 13.80 -58.77
CA MET A 1 48.00 14.68 -59.81
C MET A 1 47.63 13.84 -61.04
N ASN A 2 46.58 14.24 -61.75
CA ASN A 2 46.05 13.70 -63.02
C ASN A 2 45.12 12.46 -63.03
N LYS A 3 43.84 12.73 -62.78
CA LYS A 3 42.70 12.64 -63.72
C LYS A 3 43.01 12.07 -65.14
N GLN A 4 42.33 10.98 -65.55
CA GLN A 4 41.10 11.00 -66.38
C GLN A 4 40.77 9.62 -66.99
N ARG A 5 39.45 9.31 -67.00
CA ARG A 5 38.59 8.65 -68.03
C ARG A 5 39.07 7.31 -68.62
N GLY A 6 38.29 6.23 -68.69
CA GLY A 6 36.86 5.98 -68.51
C GLY A 6 36.48 4.83 -69.45
N THR A 7 35.61 3.89 -69.05
CA THR A 7 34.93 2.98 -70.00
C THR A 7 33.70 2.37 -69.33
N PHE A 8 32.57 2.43 -70.03
CA PHE A 8 31.32 1.77 -69.69
C PHE A 8 31.46 0.26 -69.90
N PHE A 9 31.04 -0.55 -68.92
CA PHE A 9 30.72 -1.97 -69.11
C PHE A 9 29.32 -2.25 -68.56
N ILE A 10 28.48 -2.74 -69.46
CA ILE A 10 27.15 -3.29 -69.17
C ILE A 10 27.37 -4.63 -68.46
N TYR A 11 26.82 -4.80 -67.25
CA TYR A 11 26.67 -6.11 -66.64
C TYR A 11 25.24 -6.35 -66.19
N ALA A 12 24.75 -7.52 -66.61
CA ALA A 12 23.41 -8.01 -66.46
C ALA A 12 23.00 -8.16 -64.99
N ILE A 13 21.74 -7.79 -64.74
CA ILE A 13 21.05 -7.96 -63.48
C ILE A 13 20.76 -9.46 -63.27
N VAL A 14 21.35 -10.05 -62.23
CA VAL A 14 20.90 -11.33 -61.65
C VAL A 14 20.25 -11.01 -60.32
N ILE A 15 18.91 -10.95 -60.29
CA ILE A 15 18.15 -10.81 -59.05
C ILE A 15 18.08 -12.19 -58.40
N SER A 16 18.79 -12.34 -57.28
CA SER A 16 18.60 -13.45 -56.36
C SER A 16 17.26 -13.25 -55.63
N SER A 17 16.35 -14.22 -55.78
CA SER A 17 15.06 -14.26 -55.11
C SER A 17 15.25 -14.58 -53.63
N ILE A 18 15.22 -13.56 -52.77
CA ILE A 18 15.05 -13.76 -51.32
C ILE A 18 13.55 -13.84 -51.05
N LEU A 19 13.10 -15.03 -50.64
CA LEU A 19 11.76 -15.28 -50.11
C LEU A 19 11.57 -14.50 -48.80
N ILE A 20 10.93 -13.33 -48.88
CA ILE A 20 10.37 -12.66 -47.71
C ILE A 20 9.02 -13.33 -47.44
N SER A 21 8.98 -14.24 -46.46
CA SER A 21 7.73 -14.71 -45.88
C SER A 21 7.07 -13.53 -45.17
N GLY A 22 6.10 -12.91 -45.83
CA GLY A 22 5.30 -11.83 -45.27
C GLY A 22 4.40 -12.36 -44.16
N CYS A 23 4.76 -12.12 -42.91
CA CYS A 23 3.83 -12.26 -41.80
C CYS A 23 2.80 -11.13 -41.89
N HIS A 24 1.65 -11.42 -42.51
CA HIS A 24 0.49 -10.54 -42.48
C HIS A 24 -0.08 -10.53 -41.05
N ALA A 25 0.31 -9.53 -40.25
CA ALA A 25 -0.43 -9.19 -39.06
C ALA A 25 -1.74 -8.51 -39.50
N THR A 26 -2.84 -9.26 -39.48
CA THR A 26 -4.19 -8.72 -39.67
C THR A 26 -4.48 -7.75 -38.52
N ALA A 27 -4.76 -6.49 -38.84
CA ALA A 27 -5.26 -5.54 -37.86
C ALA A 27 -6.63 -6.05 -37.33
N PRO A 28 -6.86 -6.06 -36.01
CA PRO A 28 -8.11 -6.55 -35.46
C PRO A 28 -9.28 -5.67 -35.92
N SER A 29 -10.39 -6.33 -36.20
CA SER A 29 -11.63 -5.71 -36.67
C SER A 29 -12.16 -4.70 -35.64
N ILE A 30 -12.95 -3.75 -36.12
CA ILE A 30 -13.47 -2.60 -35.37
C ILE A 30 -14.40 -3.05 -34.22
N ASP A 31 -14.74 -4.34 -34.12
CA ASP A 31 -15.64 -4.93 -33.12
C ASP A 31 -14.93 -5.49 -31.86
N GLU A 32 -13.60 -5.67 -31.87
CA GLU A 32 -12.83 -6.05 -30.66
C GLU A 32 -12.55 -4.87 -29.71
N ARG A 33 -12.97 -3.66 -30.07
CA ARG A 33 -12.84 -2.44 -29.24
C ARG A 33 -14.07 -2.18 -28.36
N ARG A 34 -14.85 -3.20 -28.03
CA ARG A 34 -15.98 -3.09 -27.10
C ARG A 34 -15.79 -4.01 -25.92
N GLY A 35 -15.18 -3.48 -24.86
CA GLY A 35 -15.10 -4.24 -23.61
C GLY A 35 -14.24 -3.69 -22.48
N PHE A 36 -13.70 -2.46 -22.56
CA PHE A 36 -13.21 -1.80 -21.35
C PHE A 36 -14.43 -1.39 -20.50
N LYS A 37 -15.00 -2.36 -19.78
CA LYS A 37 -15.97 -2.09 -18.73
C LYS A 37 -15.29 -1.08 -17.80
N SER A 38 -15.90 0.09 -17.67
CA SER A 38 -15.69 1.02 -16.55
C SER A 38 -15.33 0.21 -15.31
N LYS A 39 -14.21 0.53 -14.62
CA LYS A 39 -13.82 -0.10 -13.35
C LYS A 39 -15.00 0.04 -12.38
N THR A 40 -15.92 -0.93 -12.37
CA THR A 40 -17.12 -0.85 -11.55
C THR A 40 -16.62 -0.90 -10.12
N ARG A 41 -16.80 0.22 -9.45
CA ARG A 41 -16.38 0.36 -8.07
C ARG A 41 -17.13 -0.65 -7.22
N MET A 42 -16.41 -1.28 -6.28
CA MET A 42 -17.01 -2.24 -5.37
C MET A 42 -18.22 -1.64 -4.66
N THR A 43 -19.33 -2.37 -4.72
CA THR A 43 -20.54 -2.16 -3.95
C THR A 43 -20.23 -2.23 -2.46
N ARG A 44 -21.16 -1.75 -1.63
CA ARG A 44 -20.99 -1.87 -0.17
C ARG A 44 -21.00 -3.32 0.29
N ALA A 45 -21.82 -4.18 -0.34
CA ALA A 45 -21.86 -5.61 -0.02
C ALA A 45 -20.52 -6.30 -0.30
N GLU A 46 -19.90 -6.02 -1.45
CA GLU A 46 -18.57 -6.56 -1.78
C GLU A 46 -17.48 -6.06 -0.82
N GLN A 47 -17.55 -4.81 -0.36
CA GLN A 47 -16.64 -4.29 0.65
C GLN A 47 -16.79 -4.98 2.01
N ILE A 48 -18.03 -5.22 2.44
CA ILE A 48 -18.32 -5.97 3.66
C ILE A 48 -17.78 -7.40 3.53
N ALA A 49 -18.01 -8.07 2.40
CA ALA A 49 -17.46 -9.40 2.13
C ALA A 49 -15.92 -9.45 2.11
N GLN A 50 -15.27 -8.30 1.87
CA GLN A 50 -13.82 -8.12 1.98
C GLN A 50 -13.39 -7.55 3.35
N GLU A 51 -14.21 -7.68 4.40
CA GLU A 51 -13.93 -7.28 5.79
C GLU A 51 -13.82 -5.75 6.02
N LEU A 52 -14.19 -4.90 5.06
CA LEU A 52 -14.16 -3.46 5.26
C LEU A 52 -15.36 -3.00 6.09
N ILE A 53 -15.30 -3.19 7.40
CA ILE A 53 -16.32 -2.75 8.37
C ILE A 53 -15.65 -2.10 9.59
N HIS A 54 -16.35 -1.16 10.24
CA HIS A 54 -15.86 -0.58 11.48
C HIS A 54 -15.91 -1.63 12.60
N THR A 55 -14.76 -2.00 13.14
CA THR A 55 -14.62 -3.03 14.19
C THR A 55 -14.94 -2.47 15.59
N GLY A 56 -14.63 -1.19 15.82
CA GLY A 56 -14.72 -0.56 17.13
C GLY A 56 -13.46 -0.71 17.99
N LEU A 57 -12.39 -1.31 17.45
CA LEU A 57 -11.11 -1.40 18.14
C LEU A 57 -10.53 -0.01 18.45
N LYS A 58 -9.92 0.12 19.62
CA LYS A 58 -9.25 1.33 20.10
C LYS A 58 -7.93 0.95 20.76
N PRO A 59 -6.84 1.71 20.51
CA PRO A 59 -5.60 1.51 21.22
C PRO A 59 -5.70 2.03 22.67
N ALA A 60 -5.12 1.30 23.60
CA ALA A 60 -4.69 1.80 24.90
C ALA A 60 -3.19 2.11 24.79
N TYR A 61 -2.87 3.40 24.87
CA TYR A 61 -1.49 3.87 24.81
C TYR A 61 -0.77 3.59 26.13
N PRO A 62 0.56 3.33 26.09
CA PRO A 62 1.36 3.13 27.30
C PRO A 62 1.36 4.36 28.20
N SER A 63 1.51 4.15 29.51
CA SER A 63 1.66 5.23 30.48
C SER A 63 3.10 5.69 30.67
N ASP A 64 4.07 4.89 30.22
CA ASP A 64 5.52 5.11 30.35
C ASP A 64 6.17 5.58 29.04
N ALA A 65 5.37 5.79 27.98
CA ALA A 65 5.83 6.34 26.72
C ALA A 65 4.73 7.15 26.04
N THR A 66 5.12 8.13 25.24
CA THR A 66 4.20 8.95 24.44
C THR A 66 4.24 8.48 22.99
N CYS A 67 3.16 7.86 22.53
CA CYS A 67 3.00 7.37 21.17
C CYS A 67 2.06 8.27 20.36
N PRO A 68 2.31 8.53 19.07
CA PRO A 68 1.38 9.27 18.23
C PRO A 68 0.02 8.57 18.08
N GLU A 69 -1.05 9.31 18.27
CA GLU A 69 -2.40 8.76 18.34
C GLU A 69 -3.11 8.64 16.99
N VAL A 70 -4.00 7.67 16.88
CA VAL A 70 -4.91 7.51 15.73
C VAL A 70 -5.88 8.69 15.67
N SER A 71 -5.89 9.37 14.53
CA SER A 71 -6.76 10.51 14.22
C SER A 71 -8.01 10.12 13.41
N SER A 72 -7.96 8.99 12.69
CA SER A 72 -9.13 8.40 12.04
C SER A 72 -8.96 6.90 11.89
N PHE A 73 -9.96 6.16 12.37
CA PHE A 73 -9.96 4.71 12.48
C PHE A 73 -10.39 4.03 11.17
N PHE A 74 -10.14 2.73 11.12
CA PHE A 74 -10.62 1.86 10.06
C PHE A 74 -12.14 1.79 10.03
N GLY A 75 -12.70 1.85 8.82
CA GLY A 75 -14.14 1.90 8.63
C GLY A 75 -14.80 3.24 8.95
N ASP A 76 -14.06 4.25 9.41
CA ASP A 76 -14.62 5.59 9.63
C ASP A 76 -15.20 6.19 8.36
N ARG A 77 -16.29 6.95 8.54
CA ARG A 77 -16.90 7.74 7.46
C ARG A 77 -16.42 9.18 7.42
N THR A 78 -15.72 9.61 8.46
CA THR A 78 -15.18 10.95 8.62
C THR A 78 -13.65 10.93 8.55
N ARG A 79 -13.06 12.09 8.27
CA ARG A 79 -11.62 12.33 8.38
C ARG A 79 -11.28 12.82 9.80
N TYR A 80 -10.00 13.12 10.01
CA TYR A 80 -9.46 13.70 11.25
C TYR A 80 -10.17 14.98 11.71
N ASP A 81 -10.73 15.77 10.78
CA ASP A 81 -11.43 17.03 11.05
C ASP A 81 -12.96 16.88 11.18
N GLY A 82 -13.46 15.64 11.21
CA GLY A 82 -14.90 15.33 11.25
C GLY A 82 -15.63 15.45 9.91
N SER A 83 -14.96 15.88 8.84
CA SER A 83 -15.58 16.01 7.52
C SER A 83 -15.82 14.65 6.84
N LEU A 84 -16.90 14.53 6.06
CA LEU A 84 -17.28 13.27 5.41
C LEU A 84 -16.32 12.86 4.29
N ARG A 85 -15.88 11.59 4.32
CA ARG A 85 -15.06 11.00 3.27
C ARG A 85 -15.82 10.93 1.95
N THR A 86 -15.08 11.11 0.85
CA THR A 86 -15.68 11.11 -0.48
C THR A 86 -16.34 9.76 -0.77
N LEU A 87 -17.60 9.81 -1.18
CA LEU A 87 -18.28 8.66 -1.76
C LEU A 87 -17.72 8.32 -3.14
N ARG A 88 -16.48 8.65 -3.52
CA ARG A 88 -15.79 8.11 -4.72
C ARG A 88 -14.77 7.01 -4.36
N SER A 89 -14.26 7.03 -3.13
CA SER A 89 -13.33 6.03 -2.61
C SER A 89 -14.03 5.18 -1.56
N ASN A 90 -13.97 3.86 -1.69
CA ASN A 90 -14.47 2.90 -0.70
C ASN A 90 -15.87 3.18 -0.12
N ASN A 91 -16.79 3.79 -0.87
CA ASN A 91 -18.13 4.18 -0.38
C ASN A 91 -18.10 5.09 0.84
N GLY A 92 -17.03 5.88 0.97
CA GLY A 92 -16.79 6.76 2.11
C GLY A 92 -16.28 6.03 3.34
N TYR A 93 -15.95 4.74 3.27
CA TYR A 93 -15.37 3.99 4.39
C TYR A 93 -13.85 4.02 4.33
N HIS A 94 -13.23 4.30 5.47
CA HIS A 94 -11.79 4.36 5.58
C HIS A 94 -11.17 2.96 5.49
N GLY A 95 -10.31 2.73 4.50
CA GLY A 95 -9.70 1.40 4.26
C GLY A 95 -8.46 1.10 5.12
N GLY A 96 -8.07 2.02 6.01
CA GLY A 96 -6.87 1.94 6.84
C GLY A 96 -7.07 2.77 8.11
N MET A 97 -5.98 3.19 8.75
CA MET A 97 -5.99 4.16 9.84
C MET A 97 -5.08 5.34 9.53
N ASP A 98 -5.44 6.52 10.02
CA ASP A 98 -4.68 7.76 9.84
C ASP A 98 -4.09 8.19 11.19
N ILE A 99 -2.78 8.43 11.25
CA ILE A 99 -2.08 9.04 12.40
C ILE A 99 -1.57 10.41 11.94
N SER A 100 -2.09 11.49 12.54
CA SER A 100 -1.62 12.85 12.24
C SER A 100 -0.18 13.02 12.69
N LEU A 101 0.72 13.38 11.76
CA LEU A 101 2.15 13.47 12.03
C LEU A 101 2.71 14.70 11.32
N PRO A 102 3.68 15.43 11.90
CA PRO A 102 4.53 16.32 11.11
C PRO A 102 5.10 15.59 9.89
N ALA A 103 5.32 16.30 8.78
CA ALA A 103 6.10 15.73 7.68
C ALA A 103 7.55 15.55 8.13
N GLY A 104 8.20 14.47 7.70
CA GLY A 104 9.56 14.11 8.13
C GLY A 104 9.62 13.21 9.36
N THR A 105 8.50 12.81 9.97
CA THR A 105 8.52 11.85 11.09
C THR A 105 8.92 10.46 10.58
N PRO A 106 9.94 9.80 11.19
CA PRO A 106 10.31 8.44 10.84
C PRO A 106 9.15 7.45 11.01
N LEU A 107 8.91 6.66 9.98
CA LEU A 107 7.99 5.54 9.99
C LEU A 107 8.79 4.24 10.02
N VAL A 108 8.36 3.30 10.85
CA VAL A 108 9.06 2.02 11.05
C VAL A 108 8.22 0.84 10.59
N ALA A 109 8.90 -0.23 10.19
CA ALA A 109 8.23 -1.48 9.85
C ALA A 109 7.55 -2.05 11.11
N ILE A 110 6.22 -2.20 11.05
CA ILE A 110 5.45 -2.75 12.18
C ILE A 110 5.84 -4.19 12.52
N ALA A 111 6.41 -4.95 11.59
CA ALA A 111 6.84 -6.32 11.75
C ALA A 111 7.96 -6.62 10.75
N ASP A 112 8.71 -7.70 11.01
CA ASP A 112 9.62 -8.32 10.05
C ASP A 112 8.91 -8.51 8.70
N GLY A 113 9.53 -8.12 7.58
CA GLY A 113 8.87 -8.19 6.28
C GLY A 113 9.79 -8.01 5.08
N THR A 114 9.22 -8.21 3.90
CA THR A 114 9.91 -7.98 2.62
C THR A 114 9.23 -6.83 1.90
N VAL A 115 10.01 -5.90 1.37
CA VAL A 115 9.51 -4.80 0.54
C VAL A 115 8.99 -5.38 -0.77
N ILE A 116 7.70 -5.16 -1.06
CA ILE A 116 7.07 -5.66 -2.28
C ILE A 116 6.69 -4.55 -3.25
N GLN A 117 6.61 -3.30 -2.78
CA GLN A 117 6.33 -2.16 -3.64
C GLN A 117 6.89 -0.86 -3.06
N THR A 118 7.52 -0.06 -3.91
CA THR A 118 7.76 1.37 -3.72
C THR A 118 7.24 2.10 -4.94
N ALA A 119 6.23 2.96 -4.80
CA ALA A 119 5.60 3.59 -5.95
C ALA A 119 4.97 4.95 -5.60
N ARG A 120 4.78 5.79 -6.61
CA ARG A 120 3.95 6.99 -6.51
C ARG A 120 2.57 6.72 -7.11
N GLY A 121 1.55 6.81 -6.28
CA GLY A 121 0.16 6.85 -6.69
C GLY A 121 -0.32 8.28 -6.98
N GLY A 122 -1.57 8.37 -7.43
CA GLY A 122 -2.23 9.65 -7.65
C GLY A 122 -2.73 10.33 -6.38
N ARG A 123 -3.71 11.22 -6.55
CA ARG A 123 -4.40 11.90 -5.46
C ARG A 123 -5.01 10.90 -4.48
N LEU A 124 -4.98 11.23 -3.18
CA LEU A 124 -5.38 10.37 -2.05
C LEU A 124 -4.49 9.13 -1.85
N VAL A 125 -3.38 8.99 -2.58
CA VAL A 125 -2.41 7.91 -2.36
C VAL A 125 -1.01 8.45 -2.11
N GLY A 126 -0.51 9.30 -3.01
CA GLY A 126 0.86 9.83 -2.89
C GLY A 126 1.93 8.76 -3.06
N ILE A 127 3.11 9.04 -2.52
CA ILE A 127 4.19 8.06 -2.41
C ILE A 127 3.81 7.03 -1.36
N LYS A 128 4.13 5.77 -1.64
CA LYS A 128 3.84 4.64 -0.77
C LYS A 128 4.93 3.59 -0.80
N ILE A 129 5.05 2.87 0.30
CA ILE A 129 5.77 1.60 0.40
C ILE A 129 4.81 0.53 0.91
N ALA A 130 4.93 -0.70 0.38
CA ALA A 130 4.20 -1.85 0.88
C ALA A 130 5.16 -2.99 1.23
N LEU A 131 4.89 -3.63 2.35
CA LEU A 131 5.61 -4.79 2.86
C LEU A 131 4.69 -6.02 2.86
N GLN A 132 5.29 -7.18 2.60
CA GLN A 132 4.68 -8.48 2.82
C GLN A 132 5.34 -9.13 4.05
N HIS A 133 4.52 -9.66 4.94
CA HIS A 133 4.93 -10.34 6.15
C HIS A 133 4.40 -11.77 6.10
N SER A 134 5.28 -12.75 6.27
CA SER A 134 4.90 -14.16 6.26
C SER A 134 4.24 -14.58 7.59
N PRO A 135 3.61 -15.76 7.63
CA PRO A 135 3.16 -16.35 8.88
C PRO A 135 4.27 -16.46 9.93
N GLU A 136 5.51 -16.78 9.52
CA GLU A 136 6.66 -16.90 10.43
C GLU A 136 7.10 -15.53 10.97
N ASP A 137 7.00 -14.49 10.15
CA ASP A 137 7.33 -13.12 10.53
C ASP A 137 6.42 -12.59 11.64
N THR A 138 5.13 -12.91 11.52
CA THR A 138 4.05 -12.32 12.33
C THR A 138 3.54 -13.23 13.44
N GLY A 139 3.75 -14.55 13.32
CA GLY A 139 3.11 -15.56 14.16
C GLY A 139 1.62 -15.77 13.85
N LEU A 140 1.07 -15.13 12.81
CA LEU A 140 -0.33 -15.27 12.40
C LEU A 140 -0.49 -16.35 11.32
N PRO A 141 -1.64 -17.04 11.22
CA PRO A 141 -1.83 -18.13 10.25
C PRO A 141 -2.08 -17.66 8.81
N VAL A 142 -1.77 -16.40 8.50
CA VAL A 142 -2.04 -15.74 7.23
C VAL A 142 -0.88 -14.82 6.85
N TRP A 143 -0.79 -14.48 5.56
CA TRP A 143 0.09 -13.42 5.09
C TRP A 143 -0.53 -12.07 5.44
N ILE A 144 0.28 -11.21 6.04
CA ILE A 144 -0.09 -9.82 6.33
C ILE A 144 0.62 -8.92 5.32
N TYR A 145 -0.07 -7.88 4.88
CA TYR A 145 0.49 -6.87 3.99
C TYR A 145 0.25 -5.50 4.61
N SER A 146 1.32 -4.77 4.89
CA SER A 146 1.23 -3.39 5.36
C SER A 146 1.56 -2.43 4.24
N LYS A 147 0.83 -1.32 4.15
CA LYS A 147 1.07 -0.27 3.16
C LYS A 147 1.01 1.09 3.83
N TYR A 148 2.12 1.81 3.73
CA TYR A 148 2.33 3.13 4.29
C TYR A 148 2.24 4.14 3.15
N GLN A 149 1.38 5.13 3.30
CA GLN A 149 1.09 6.11 2.26
C GLN A 149 1.41 7.54 2.70
N HIS A 150 1.35 8.44 1.74
CA HIS A 150 1.60 9.87 1.88
C HIS A 150 3.04 10.20 2.25
N LEU A 151 3.99 9.30 2.00
CA LEU A 151 5.40 9.51 2.33
C LEU A 151 5.92 10.81 1.72
N ASP A 152 6.86 11.46 2.41
CA ASP A 152 7.43 12.73 1.95
C ASP A 152 8.22 12.54 0.65
N GLU A 153 9.04 11.50 0.62
CA GLU A 153 9.87 11.09 -0.51
C GLU A 153 9.90 9.56 -0.67
N PHE A 154 10.52 9.09 -1.75
CA PHE A 154 10.73 7.67 -1.94
C PHE A 154 11.78 7.18 -0.95
N PRO A 155 11.52 6.11 -0.17
CA PRO A 155 12.53 5.52 0.68
C PRO A 155 13.64 4.90 -0.18
N GLY A 156 14.86 4.81 0.37
CA GLY A 156 16.00 4.17 -0.28
C GLY A 156 15.90 2.64 -0.40
N LEU A 157 14.82 2.05 0.10
CA LEU A 157 14.53 0.62 0.05
C LEU A 157 14.04 0.19 -1.34
N LYS A 158 14.41 -1.01 -1.76
CA LYS A 158 14.07 -1.62 -3.05
C LYS A 158 13.16 -2.82 -2.87
N VAL A 159 12.39 -3.13 -3.90
CA VAL A 159 11.59 -4.37 -3.93
C VAL A 159 12.52 -5.58 -3.78
N GLY A 160 12.18 -6.47 -2.86
CA GLY A 160 12.98 -7.63 -2.46
C GLY A 160 13.81 -7.41 -1.20
N ASP A 161 14.02 -6.16 -0.76
CA ASP A 161 14.76 -5.90 0.47
C ASP A 161 14.01 -6.47 1.67
N ARG A 162 14.79 -7.07 2.58
CA ARG A 162 14.28 -7.58 3.85
C ARG A 162 14.44 -6.50 4.92
N VAL A 163 13.37 -6.24 5.65
CA VAL A 163 13.34 -5.33 6.79
C VAL A 163 12.99 -6.09 8.07
N LYS A 164 13.51 -5.57 9.18
CA LYS A 164 13.20 -6.01 10.53
C LYS A 164 12.16 -5.08 11.16
N MET A 165 11.40 -5.64 12.10
CA MET A 165 10.52 -4.85 12.96
C MET A 165 11.32 -3.69 13.59
N GLY A 166 10.85 -2.46 13.44
CA GLY A 166 11.54 -1.25 13.90
C GLY A 166 12.48 -0.58 12.89
N ASP A 167 12.82 -1.23 11.77
CA ASP A 167 13.62 -0.59 10.72
C ASP A 167 12.86 0.61 10.13
N MET A 168 13.56 1.71 9.89
CA MET A 168 13.00 2.87 9.21
C MET A 168 12.68 2.52 7.76
N ILE A 169 11.43 2.72 7.36
CA ILE A 169 10.92 2.39 6.02
C ILE A 169 10.51 3.62 5.20
N GLY A 170 10.59 4.80 5.80
CA GLY A 170 10.30 6.07 5.15
C GLY A 170 10.00 7.18 6.15
N LEU A 171 9.68 8.35 5.62
CA LEU A 171 9.28 9.52 6.39
C LEU A 171 7.80 9.84 6.10
N SER A 172 7.03 10.15 7.12
CA SER A 172 5.67 10.68 6.97
C SER A 172 5.71 11.94 6.11
N GLY A 173 4.67 12.17 5.33
CA GLY A 173 4.58 13.35 4.50
C GLY A 173 3.13 13.70 4.20
N ARG A 174 2.94 14.43 3.11
CA ARG A 174 1.62 14.88 2.63
C ARG A 174 1.41 14.60 1.15
N THR A 175 2.19 13.72 0.55
CA THR A 175 2.07 13.46 -0.88
C THR A 175 0.70 12.85 -1.19
N GLY A 176 0.05 13.36 -2.24
CA GLY A 176 -1.33 12.96 -2.57
C GLY A 176 -2.42 13.57 -1.68
N THR A 177 -2.07 14.31 -0.63
CA THR A 177 -3.00 15.01 0.29
C THR A 177 -2.74 16.52 0.35
N VAL A 178 -2.27 17.11 -0.76
CA VAL A 178 -2.22 18.57 -0.96
C VAL A 178 -3.33 18.99 -1.92
N GLY A 179 -3.97 20.12 -1.62
CA GLY A 179 -5.07 20.71 -2.37
C GLY A 179 -6.42 20.05 -2.14
N SER A 180 -7.42 20.46 -2.92
CA SER A 180 -8.81 20.04 -2.73
C SER A 180 -9.27 20.29 -1.28
N HIS A 181 -9.85 19.27 -0.66
CA HIS A 181 -10.30 19.32 0.73
C HIS A 181 -9.18 19.62 1.75
N TYR A 182 -7.93 19.25 1.47
CA TYR A 182 -6.81 19.45 2.40
C TYR A 182 -6.15 20.83 2.30
N GLY A 183 -6.61 21.70 1.38
CA GLY A 183 -6.04 23.04 1.19
C GLY A 183 -4.60 23.03 0.67
N SER A 184 -4.02 24.21 0.47
CA SER A 184 -2.65 24.38 -0.04
C SER A 184 -1.58 23.85 0.91
N SER A 185 -1.83 23.89 2.22
CA SER A 185 -0.92 23.34 3.24
C SER A 185 -0.90 21.80 3.24
N GLY A 186 -1.97 21.17 2.75
CA GLY A 186 -2.16 19.73 2.77
C GLY A 186 -2.37 19.16 4.18
N TYR A 187 -2.47 17.84 4.26
CA TYR A 187 -2.60 17.11 5.53
C TYR A 187 -1.45 16.11 5.67
N PRO A 188 -0.40 16.43 6.47
CA PRO A 188 0.67 15.50 6.75
C PRO A 188 0.21 14.44 7.77
N HIS A 189 0.34 13.17 7.39
CA HIS A 189 -0.06 12.04 8.22
C HIS A 189 0.52 10.73 7.65
N LEU A 190 0.51 9.69 8.47
CA LEU A 190 0.57 8.31 7.98
C LEU A 190 -0.85 7.83 7.69
N HIS A 191 -1.08 7.31 6.47
CA HIS A 191 -2.21 6.41 6.20
C HIS A 191 -1.68 4.98 6.10
N LEU A 192 -2.05 4.14 7.07
CA LEU A 192 -1.65 2.74 7.14
C LEU A 192 -2.82 1.84 6.75
N ASN A 193 -2.66 1.06 5.68
CA ASN A 193 -3.55 -0.07 5.40
C ASN A 193 -2.88 -1.36 5.85
N ILE A 194 -3.68 -2.25 6.45
CA ILE A 194 -3.35 -3.65 6.60
C ILE A 194 -4.31 -4.48 5.76
N TYR A 195 -3.76 -5.48 5.08
CA TYR A 195 -4.52 -6.50 4.38
C TYR A 195 -4.07 -7.88 4.85
N MET A 196 -4.95 -8.86 4.71
CA MET A 196 -4.61 -10.27 4.93
C MET A 196 -4.93 -11.12 3.69
N SER A 197 -4.18 -12.20 3.52
CA SER A 197 -4.47 -13.25 2.55
C SER A 197 -3.96 -14.61 3.03
N LYS A 198 -4.62 -15.68 2.58
CA LYS A 198 -4.09 -17.05 2.71
C LYS A 198 -2.99 -17.36 1.69
N SER A 199 -2.78 -16.49 0.71
CA SER A 199 -1.79 -16.65 -0.36
C SER A 199 -0.66 -15.62 -0.22
N LYS A 200 0.54 -16.05 -0.58
CA LYS A 200 1.71 -15.18 -0.75
C LYS A 200 1.72 -14.43 -2.08
N ASN A 201 0.82 -14.79 -2.99
CA ASN A 201 0.88 -14.29 -4.36
C ASN A 201 0.28 -12.90 -4.46
N TYR A 202 0.98 -12.05 -5.22
CA TYR A 202 0.53 -10.73 -5.58
C TYR A 202 0.99 -10.38 -6.99
N GLN A 203 0.36 -9.38 -7.57
CA GLN A 203 0.72 -8.81 -8.86
C GLN A 203 0.77 -7.30 -8.75
N ILE A 204 1.75 -6.68 -9.41
CA ILE A 204 1.81 -5.23 -9.57
C ILE A 204 1.61 -4.97 -11.06
N ASN A 205 0.56 -4.23 -11.41
CA ASN A 205 0.38 -3.82 -12.78
C ASN A 205 1.29 -2.61 -13.05
N GLU A 206 2.18 -2.74 -14.03
CA GLU A 206 3.18 -1.72 -14.35
C GLU A 206 2.57 -0.38 -14.77
N SER A 207 1.40 -0.40 -15.43
CA SER A 207 0.74 0.81 -15.94
C SER A 207 0.07 1.65 -14.85
N ASP A 208 -0.53 1.03 -13.83
CA ASP A 208 -1.25 1.74 -12.77
C ASP A 208 -0.57 1.66 -11.39
N GLN A 209 0.50 0.88 -11.26
CA GLN A 209 1.25 0.64 -10.03
C GLN A 209 0.34 0.19 -8.87
N ILE A 210 -0.78 -0.47 -9.20
CA ILE A 210 -1.71 -1.02 -8.22
C ILE A 210 -1.25 -2.44 -7.85
N LEU A 211 -0.94 -2.61 -6.57
CA LEU A 211 -0.72 -3.90 -5.92
C LEU A 211 -2.06 -4.65 -5.81
N ARG A 212 -2.12 -5.83 -6.40
CA ARG A 212 -3.26 -6.76 -6.35
C ARG A 212 -2.82 -8.00 -5.59
N LEU A 213 -3.40 -8.20 -4.42
CA LEU A 213 -3.15 -9.37 -3.57
C LEU A 213 -4.19 -10.44 -3.91
N GLU A 214 -3.76 -11.68 -4.10
CA GLU A 214 -4.69 -12.80 -4.32
C GLU A 214 -5.57 -12.97 -3.08
N ASN A 215 -6.89 -13.14 -3.25
CA ASN A 215 -7.86 -13.35 -2.17
C ASN A 215 -7.78 -12.32 -1.01
N ARG A 216 -7.45 -11.07 -1.35
CA ARG A 216 -7.28 -9.98 -0.39
C ARG A 216 -8.54 -9.74 0.45
N LYS A 217 -8.37 -9.70 1.77
CA LYS A 217 -9.32 -9.06 2.70
C LYS A 217 -8.69 -7.80 3.29
N TYR A 218 -9.51 -6.79 3.55
CA TYR A 218 -9.09 -5.70 4.44
C TYR A 218 -8.90 -6.26 5.84
N LEU A 219 -8.04 -5.61 6.62
CA LEU A 219 -7.92 -5.87 8.03
C LEU A 219 -7.82 -4.52 8.72
N ASP A 220 -8.58 -4.34 9.80
CA ASP A 220 -8.36 -3.20 10.69
C ASP A 220 -6.90 -3.24 11.17
N PRO A 221 -6.11 -2.16 11.00
CA PRO A 221 -4.73 -2.15 11.44
C PRO A 221 -4.54 -2.48 12.92
N LEU A 222 -5.55 -2.30 13.77
CA LEU A 222 -5.47 -2.67 15.19
C LEU A 222 -5.65 -4.18 15.42
N SER A 223 -6.24 -4.93 14.49
CA SER A 223 -6.47 -6.37 14.65
C SER A 223 -5.18 -7.18 14.75
N VAL A 224 -4.08 -6.71 14.16
CA VAL A 224 -2.78 -7.42 14.27
C VAL A 224 -2.23 -7.39 15.71
N TYR A 225 -2.60 -6.39 16.51
CA TYR A 225 -2.25 -6.32 17.93
C TYR A 225 -3.19 -7.13 18.81
N TYR A 226 -4.44 -7.38 18.37
CA TYR A 226 -5.35 -8.28 19.07
C TYR A 226 -4.90 -9.75 18.93
N GLY A 227 -4.52 -10.16 17.72
CA GLY A 227 -3.84 -11.44 17.41
C GLY A 227 -4.67 -12.72 17.59
N LYS A 228 -5.76 -12.70 18.37
CA LYS A 228 -6.61 -13.87 18.66
C LYS A 228 -7.69 -14.14 17.61
N GLU A 229 -8.11 -13.08 16.92
CA GLU A 229 -9.14 -13.12 15.88
C GLU A 229 -8.75 -12.12 14.79
N LEU A 230 -9.00 -12.48 13.53
CA LEU A 230 -8.74 -11.63 12.37
C LEU A 230 -10.00 -11.39 11.53
N ASP A 231 -11.09 -12.13 11.77
CA ASP A 231 -12.39 -11.87 11.17
C ASP A 231 -13.00 -10.58 11.74
N SER A 232 -13.26 -9.59 10.88
CA SER A 232 -13.70 -8.28 11.33
C SER A 232 -15.11 -8.29 11.90
N HIS A 233 -15.96 -9.25 11.48
CA HIS A 233 -17.31 -9.41 12.00
C HIS A 233 -17.29 -9.96 13.42
N ALA A 234 -16.44 -10.95 13.69
CA ALA A 234 -16.21 -11.49 15.02
C ALA A 234 -15.63 -10.42 15.96
N ILE A 235 -14.61 -9.67 15.51
CA ILE A 235 -14.03 -8.56 16.28
C ILE A 235 -15.10 -7.50 16.61
N LYS A 236 -15.94 -7.15 15.64
CA LYS A 236 -17.02 -6.18 15.86
C LYS A 236 -18.02 -6.64 16.94
N ALA A 237 -18.23 -7.95 17.05
CA ALA A 237 -19.14 -8.54 18.02
C ALA A 237 -18.55 -8.66 19.44
N LEU A 238 -17.27 -8.35 19.65
CA LEU A 238 -16.64 -8.39 20.97
C LEU A 238 -17.31 -7.40 21.94
N PRO A 239 -17.29 -7.68 23.26
CA PRO A 239 -17.63 -6.71 24.29
C PRO A 239 -16.75 -5.47 24.21
N GLU A 240 -17.30 -4.27 24.47
CA GLU A 240 -16.55 -2.99 24.33
C GLU A 240 -15.25 -2.95 25.13
N LYS A 241 -15.20 -3.56 26.32
CA LYS A 241 -13.99 -3.66 27.14
C LYS A 241 -12.86 -4.45 26.47
N GLU A 242 -13.18 -5.41 25.60
CA GLU A 242 -12.22 -6.25 24.88
C GLU A 242 -11.74 -5.59 23.58
N LYS A 243 -12.40 -4.50 23.15
CA LYS A 243 -11.98 -3.70 22.00
C LYS A 243 -10.89 -2.69 22.32
N ILE A 244 -10.52 -2.54 23.58
CA ILE A 244 -9.44 -1.67 24.03
C ILE A 244 -8.15 -2.50 24.10
N LEU A 245 -7.21 -2.21 23.21
CA LEU A 245 -6.01 -3.03 22.97
C LEU A 245 -4.74 -2.29 23.40
N SER A 246 -3.96 -2.87 24.32
CA SER A 246 -2.60 -2.38 24.55
C SER A 246 -1.80 -2.51 23.26
N ILE A 247 -1.17 -1.43 22.83
CA ILE A 247 -0.33 -1.45 21.63
C ILE A 247 1.10 -1.86 22.02
N PRO A 248 1.68 -2.88 21.37
CA PRO A 248 3.12 -3.04 21.37
C PRO A 248 3.80 -1.83 20.70
N PHE A 249 4.95 -1.41 21.20
CA PHE A 249 5.66 -0.26 20.66
C PHE A 249 7.18 -0.39 20.81
N MET A 250 7.89 0.44 20.05
CA MET A 250 9.32 0.66 20.19
C MET A 250 9.54 2.13 20.53
N THR A 251 10.43 2.42 21.47
CA THR A 251 10.80 3.79 21.83
C THR A 251 11.95 4.32 20.97
N THR A 252 12.18 5.64 21.01
CA THR A 252 13.25 6.31 20.25
C THR A 252 14.67 5.88 20.64
N ASP A 253 14.86 5.31 21.83
CA ASP A 253 16.12 4.71 22.30
C ASP A 253 16.21 3.20 21.98
N GLY A 254 15.20 2.64 21.29
CA GLY A 254 15.21 1.27 20.75
C GLY A 254 14.63 0.20 21.68
N LEU A 255 14.06 0.56 22.84
CA LEU A 255 13.40 -0.41 23.71
C LEU A 255 12.07 -0.86 23.10
N VAL A 256 11.85 -2.18 23.07
CA VAL A 256 10.62 -2.79 22.56
C VAL A 256 9.78 -3.32 23.71
N THR A 257 8.50 -2.94 23.74
CA THR A 257 7.55 -3.36 24.78
C THR A 257 6.28 -3.91 24.14
N PRO A 258 5.88 -5.17 24.44
CA PRO A 258 6.64 -6.18 25.19
C PRO A 258 7.80 -6.75 24.36
N LEU A 259 8.89 -7.17 25.02
CA LEU A 259 10.15 -7.58 24.38
C LEU A 259 10.01 -8.68 23.30
N GLN A 260 9.04 -9.58 23.45
CA GLN A 260 8.85 -10.72 22.52
C GLN A 260 7.75 -10.47 21.48
N THR A 261 7.29 -9.23 21.33
CA THR A 261 6.28 -8.90 20.34
C THR A 261 6.78 -9.16 18.90
N LYS A 262 5.86 -9.52 18.02
CA LYS A 262 6.08 -9.63 16.57
C LYS A 262 5.56 -8.42 15.80
N PHE A 263 4.87 -7.53 16.50
CA PHE A 263 4.35 -6.28 15.98
C PHE A 263 4.74 -5.12 16.87
N ILE A 264 4.93 -3.94 16.31
CA ILE A 264 5.04 -2.66 17.03
C ILE A 264 4.21 -1.58 16.35
N TRP A 265 3.93 -0.51 17.08
CA TRP A 265 3.37 0.73 16.54
C TRP A 265 4.20 1.25 15.36
N PRO A 266 3.58 1.79 14.28
CA PRO A 266 4.30 2.18 13.05
C PRO A 266 5.16 3.45 13.20
N VAL A 267 5.17 4.05 14.39
CA VAL A 267 5.95 5.24 14.74
C VAL A 267 6.58 5.00 16.10
N LEU A 268 7.84 5.40 16.26
CA LEU A 268 8.54 5.30 17.54
C LEU A 268 7.86 6.18 18.59
N CYS A 269 7.78 5.69 19.82
CA CYS A 269 7.26 6.44 20.96
C CYS A 269 8.39 7.13 21.72
N ASN A 270 8.12 8.28 22.32
CA ASN A 270 9.10 8.95 23.18
C ASN A 270 8.98 8.39 24.60
N PRO A 271 10.06 7.90 25.23
CA PRO A 271 10.05 7.55 26.64
C PRO A 271 9.58 8.72 27.52
N GLN A 272 8.88 8.42 28.62
CA GLN A 272 8.54 9.41 29.65
C GLN A 272 9.53 9.42 30.80
#